data_AF-A0A816VX85-F1
#
_entry.id   AF-A0A816VX85-F1
#
_cell.length_a   1.000
_cell.length_b   1.000
_cell.length_c   1.000
_cell.angle_alpha   90.00
_cell.angle_beta   90.00
_cell.angle_gamma   90.00
#
_symmetry.space_group_name_H-M   'P 1'
#
loop_
_entity.id
_entity.type
_entity.pdbx_description
1 polymer ?
#
loop_
_entity_poly.entity_id
_entity_poly.type
_entity_poly.pdbx_seq_one_letter_code
_entity_poly.pdbx_strand_id
1 'polypeptide(L)'
;MYVHRKRCRTSPSQDRLRVVLFDFVEFNKIQESAPGLINNFVDYFEDTFIGRVIRNNSRRAPRFSVNMWNCFSRLDEELPRTNNSSEGWNRAIKNSARENPSIYESIADSRIEQHSNLILAEQLEAGIVKTRKRIKYEMLNEQLQQLASNFYLLPRDIYFKRARALFNF
;
A
#
# COMPACT_ATOMS: atom_id res chain seq x y z
N MET A 1 -28.09 -11.15 -13.08
CA MET A 1 -27.02 -12.17 -13.00
C MET A 1 -26.24 -12.18 -14.31
N TYR A 2 -25.08 -11.53 -14.35
CA TYR A 2 -24.08 -11.73 -15.41
C TYR A 2 -22.71 -11.70 -14.75
N VAL A 3 -22.15 -12.88 -14.49
CA VAL A 3 -20.83 -13.05 -13.90
C VAL A 3 -19.81 -13.03 -15.03
N HIS A 4 -19.27 -11.85 -15.34
CA HIS A 4 -18.05 -11.76 -16.14
C HIS A 4 -16.87 -12.18 -15.29
N ARG A 5 -16.47 -13.46 -15.41
CA ARG A 5 -15.21 -13.97 -14.87
C ARG A 5 -14.06 -13.28 -15.61
N LYS A 6 -13.55 -12.16 -15.06
CA LYS A 6 -12.24 -11.65 -15.46
C LYS A 6 -11.22 -12.71 -15.06
N ARG A 7 -10.62 -13.34 -16.07
CA ARG A 7 -9.46 -14.22 -15.90
C ARG A 7 -8.41 -13.47 -15.09
N CYS A 8 -7.99 -14.04 -13.97
CA CYS A 8 -6.81 -13.60 -13.23
C CYS A 8 -5.61 -13.66 -14.18
N ARG A 9 -5.31 -12.53 -14.83
CA ARG A 9 -3.97 -12.30 -15.37
C ARG A 9 -3.06 -12.28 -14.16
N THR A 10 -2.13 -13.22 -14.08
CA THR A 10 -1.00 -13.17 -13.15
C THR A 10 -0.43 -11.76 -13.22
N SER A 11 -0.62 -11.00 -12.14
CA SER A 11 -0.21 -9.61 -12.08
C SER A 11 1.29 -9.56 -12.28
N PRO A 12 1.82 -8.66 -13.13
CA PRO A 12 3.26 -8.50 -13.28
C PRO A 12 3.94 -7.96 -12.00
N SER A 13 3.23 -7.90 -10.87
CA SER A 13 3.72 -7.51 -9.54
C SER A 13 4.65 -8.55 -8.92
N GLN A 14 4.55 -9.83 -9.29
CA GLN A 14 5.35 -10.89 -8.65
C GLN A 14 6.80 -10.96 -9.16
N ASP A 15 7.06 -10.57 -10.41
CA ASP A 15 8.42 -10.47 -10.96
C ASP A 15 9.13 -9.15 -10.60
N ARG A 16 8.40 -8.17 -10.05
CA ARG A 16 8.90 -6.82 -9.74
C ARG A 16 9.68 -6.71 -8.43
N LEU A 17 9.78 -7.78 -7.64
CA LEU A 17 10.38 -7.73 -6.31
C LEU A 17 11.74 -8.43 -6.27
N ARG A 18 12.72 -7.83 -6.94
CA ARG A 18 14.10 -7.86 -6.42
C ARG A 18 14.30 -6.61 -5.59
N VAL A 19 13.90 -6.73 -4.33
CA VAL A 19 14.12 -5.74 -3.29
C VAL A 19 15.64 -5.66 -3.05
N VAL A 20 16.28 -4.60 -3.53
CA VAL A 20 17.60 -4.19 -3.03
C VAL A 20 17.31 -3.26 -1.87
N LEU A 21 17.01 -3.87 -0.72
CA LEU A 21 17.14 -3.17 0.55
C LEU A 21 18.58 -3.38 1.00
N PHE A 22 19.14 -2.36 1.62
CA PHE A 22 20.53 -2.20 2.08
C PHE A 22 21.48 -1.60 1.04
N ASP A 23 22.07 -0.47 1.42
CA ASP A 23 23.27 0.05 0.80
C ASP A 23 24.28 -1.10 0.72
N PHE A 24 24.70 -1.42 -0.51
CA PHE A 24 25.59 -2.54 -0.82
C PHE A 24 26.89 -2.55 0.02
N VAL A 25 27.30 -1.37 0.50
CA VAL A 25 28.47 -1.15 1.35
C VAL A 25 28.26 -1.65 2.79
N GLU A 26 27.10 -1.43 3.39
CA GLU A 26 26.80 -1.90 4.76
C GLU A 26 26.59 -3.41 4.78
N PHE A 27 25.96 -3.95 3.73
CA PHE A 27 25.74 -5.39 3.57
C PHE A 27 27.06 -6.18 3.55
N ASN A 28 28.07 -5.71 2.82
CA ASN A 28 29.37 -6.37 2.76
C ASN A 28 30.11 -6.37 4.11
N LYS A 29 30.06 -5.27 4.87
CA LYS A 29 30.67 -5.20 6.23
C LYS A 29 30.02 -6.17 7.22
N ILE A 30 28.70 -6.32 7.15
CA ILE A 30 27.96 -7.26 8.00
C ILE A 30 28.29 -8.71 7.56
N GLN A 31 28.54 -8.94 6.27
CA GLN A 31 28.85 -10.27 5.74
C GLN A 31 30.24 -10.74 6.19
N GLU A 32 31.20 -9.82 6.21
CA GLU A 32 32.56 -10.07 6.68
C GLU A 32 32.61 -10.30 8.21
N SER A 33 31.82 -9.56 8.99
CA SER A 33 31.81 -9.67 10.45
C SER A 33 31.00 -10.85 10.99
N ALA A 34 29.96 -11.31 10.27
CA ALA A 34 29.11 -12.42 10.70
C ALA A 34 28.56 -13.23 9.50
N PRO A 35 29.38 -14.11 8.89
CA PRO A 35 29.07 -14.76 7.60
C PRO A 35 27.87 -15.73 7.59
N GLY A 36 27.21 -16.00 8.73
CA GLY A 36 25.95 -16.77 8.80
C GLY A 36 24.70 -15.94 9.11
N LEU A 37 24.86 -14.77 9.72
CA LEU A 37 23.73 -13.98 10.21
C LEU A 37 22.94 -13.36 9.06
N ILE A 38 23.65 -12.87 8.04
CA ILE A 38 23.03 -12.33 6.83
C ILE A 38 22.23 -13.40 6.10
N ASN A 39 22.82 -14.58 5.91
CA ASN A 39 22.15 -15.65 5.19
C ASN A 39 20.87 -16.07 5.92
N ASN A 40 20.92 -16.21 7.26
CA ASN A 40 19.74 -16.48 8.07
C ASN A 40 18.68 -15.37 7.97
N PHE A 41 19.10 -14.11 7.95
CA PHE A 41 18.20 -12.98 7.80
C PHE A 41 17.55 -12.94 6.41
N VAL A 42 18.33 -13.13 5.35
CA VAL A 42 17.84 -13.17 3.96
C VAL A 42 16.87 -14.33 3.80
N ASP A 43 17.21 -15.51 4.30
CA ASP A 43 16.36 -16.69 4.30
C ASP A 43 15.02 -16.45 5.01
N TYR A 44 15.07 -15.84 6.20
CA TYR A 44 13.89 -15.46 6.96
C TYR A 44 13.04 -14.44 6.20
N PHE A 45 13.67 -13.40 5.63
CA PHE A 45 12.98 -12.34 4.91
C PHE A 45 12.31 -12.88 3.64
N GLU A 46 13.02 -13.70 2.87
CA GLU A 46 12.47 -14.36 1.69
C GLU A 46 11.28 -15.25 2.07
N ASP A 47 11.41 -16.14 3.06
CA ASP A 47 10.29 -17.00 3.49
C ASP A 47 9.08 -16.20 4.00
N THR A 48 9.33 -15.05 4.61
CA THR A 48 8.29 -14.26 5.26
C THR A 48 7.55 -13.36 4.28
N PHE A 49 8.24 -12.71 3.33
CA PHE A 49 7.66 -11.62 2.54
C PHE A 49 7.70 -11.79 1.01
N ILE A 50 8.64 -12.57 0.46
CA ILE A 50 8.86 -12.68 -1.00
C ILE A 50 8.49 -14.06 -1.54
N GLY A 51 8.99 -15.11 -0.90
CA GLY A 51 8.94 -16.50 -1.31
C GLY A 51 10.25 -16.99 -1.91
N ARG A 52 10.88 -18.01 -1.29
CA ARG A 52 12.13 -18.62 -1.79
C ARG A 52 11.94 -19.27 -3.15
N VAL A 53 12.95 -19.16 -4.00
CA VAL A 53 13.02 -19.92 -5.26
C VAL A 53 13.32 -21.38 -4.94
N ILE A 54 12.50 -22.28 -5.48
CA ILE A 54 12.68 -23.73 -5.36
C ILE A 54 13.29 -24.31 -6.65
N ARG A 55 13.72 -25.58 -6.59
CA ARG A 55 14.56 -26.26 -7.60
C ARG A 55 14.04 -26.22 -9.05
N ASN A 56 12.74 -26.02 -9.25
CA ASN A 56 12.08 -25.90 -10.55
C ASN A 56 11.92 -24.44 -11.03
N ASN A 57 12.66 -23.50 -10.43
CA ASN A 57 12.57 -22.06 -10.68
C ASN A 57 11.20 -21.43 -10.36
N SER A 58 10.33 -22.13 -9.62
CA SER A 58 9.11 -21.55 -9.05
C SER A 58 9.38 -21.00 -7.65
N ARG A 59 8.48 -20.15 -7.12
CA ARG A 59 8.60 -19.58 -5.78
C ARG A 59 7.63 -20.23 -4.82
N ARG A 60 8.10 -20.58 -3.62
CA ARG A 60 7.23 -20.95 -2.50
C ARG A 60 6.39 -19.73 -2.10
N ALA A 61 5.13 -19.94 -1.72
CA ALA A 61 4.31 -18.85 -1.19
C ALA A 61 4.92 -18.30 0.12
N PRO A 62 5.11 -16.96 0.25
CA PRO A 62 5.58 -16.37 1.49
C PRO A 62 4.51 -16.43 2.59
N ARG A 63 4.93 -16.32 3.86
CA ARG A 63 3.99 -16.23 5.00
C ARG A 63 3.04 -15.03 4.89
N PHE A 64 3.56 -13.90 4.43
CA PHE A 64 2.80 -12.70 4.12
C PHE A 64 2.95 -12.40 2.63
N SER A 65 1.87 -12.63 1.89
CA SER A 65 1.82 -12.36 0.45
C SER A 65 2.19 -10.92 0.13
N VAL A 66 2.93 -10.72 -0.96
CA VAL A 66 3.23 -9.41 -1.55
C VAL A 66 1.99 -8.53 -1.64
N ASN A 67 0.87 -9.11 -2.07
CA ASN A 67 -0.37 -8.37 -2.26
C ASN A 67 -0.94 -7.80 -0.94
N MET A 68 -0.51 -8.31 0.22
CA MET A 68 -0.94 -7.81 1.53
C MET A 68 -0.19 -6.54 1.93
N TRP A 69 1.12 -6.46 1.67
CA TRP A 69 1.96 -5.35 2.13
C TRP A 69 2.31 -4.34 1.02
N ASN A 70 2.13 -4.72 -0.24
CA ASN A 70 2.39 -3.85 -1.37
C ASN A 70 1.18 -2.94 -1.64
N CYS A 71 1.39 -1.62 -1.55
CA CYS A 71 0.37 -0.61 -1.80
C CYS A 71 0.34 -0.08 -3.26
N PHE A 72 1.02 -0.74 -4.20
CA PHE A 72 1.10 -0.30 -5.59
C PHE A 72 -0.29 -0.19 -6.24
N SER A 73 -1.22 -1.09 -5.92
CA SER A 73 -2.59 -1.01 -6.44
C SER A 73 -3.29 0.30 -6.06
N ARG A 74 -3.03 0.84 -4.85
CA ARG A 74 -3.57 2.13 -4.43
C ARG A 74 -3.02 3.28 -5.26
N LEU A 75 -1.76 3.18 -5.67
CA LEU A 75 -1.16 4.15 -6.57
C LEU A 75 -1.84 4.04 -7.93
N ASP A 76 -1.88 2.85 -8.54
CA ASP A 76 -2.49 2.59 -9.85
C ASP A 76 -3.96 3.05 -9.94
N GLU A 77 -4.73 2.86 -8.86
CA GLU A 77 -6.14 3.26 -8.75
C GLU A 77 -6.35 4.71 -8.24
N GLU A 78 -5.28 5.48 -8.07
CA GLU A 78 -5.29 6.86 -7.54
C GLU A 78 -5.99 7.03 -6.17
N LEU A 79 -5.98 5.97 -5.36
CA LEU A 79 -6.58 5.93 -4.04
C LEU A 79 -5.79 6.73 -3.00
N PRO A 80 -6.44 7.14 -1.88
CA PRO A 80 -5.73 7.74 -0.75
C PRO A 80 -4.60 6.84 -0.21
N ARG A 81 -3.44 7.47 0.04
CA ARG A 81 -2.23 6.81 0.58
C ARG A 81 -2.38 6.38 2.03
N THR A 82 -3.16 7.14 2.80
CA THR A 82 -3.38 6.91 4.22
C THR A 82 -4.86 6.65 4.49
N ASN A 83 -5.14 6.09 5.65
CA ASN A 83 -6.47 5.83 6.20
C ASN A 83 -7.09 7.09 6.88
N ASN A 84 -6.58 8.30 6.63
CA ASN A 84 -7.04 9.53 7.30
C ASN A 84 -8.56 9.73 7.20
N SER A 85 -9.16 9.38 6.07
CA SER A 85 -10.62 9.46 5.90
C SER A 85 -11.36 8.53 6.85
N SER A 86 -10.86 7.30 7.02
CA SER A 86 -11.42 6.33 7.97
C SER A 86 -11.21 6.76 9.42
N GLU A 87 -10.05 7.35 9.76
CA GLU A 87 -9.80 7.92 11.08
C GLU A 87 -10.71 9.11 11.38
N GLY A 88 -10.92 9.97 10.38
CA GLY A 88 -11.86 11.09 10.44
C GLY A 88 -13.29 10.61 10.68
N TRP A 89 -13.74 9.59 9.95
CA TRP A 89 -15.05 8.97 10.12
C TRP A 89 -15.22 8.32 11.51
N ASN A 90 -14.24 7.54 11.95
CA ASN A 90 -14.25 6.95 13.30
C ASN A 90 -14.31 8.03 14.39
N ARG A 91 -13.61 9.14 14.19
CA ARG A 91 -13.65 10.28 15.11
C ARG A 91 -15.01 10.98 15.08
N ALA A 92 -15.63 11.13 13.92
CA ALA A 92 -16.97 11.70 13.79
C ALA A 92 -17.99 10.86 14.56
N ILE A 93 -18.04 9.55 14.31
CA ILE A 93 -18.90 8.61 15.06
C ILE A 93 -18.65 8.70 16.54
N LYS A 94 -17.38 8.66 16.98
CA LYS A 94 -17.07 8.73 18.41
C LYS A 94 -17.61 10.00 19.06
N ASN A 95 -17.63 11.11 18.33
CA ASN A 95 -18.09 12.40 18.84
C ASN A 95 -19.62 12.55 18.78
N SER A 96 -20.28 11.89 17.83
CA SER A 96 -21.74 11.98 17.64
C SER A 96 -22.51 10.88 18.35
N ALA A 97 -21.87 9.74 18.63
CA ALA A 97 -22.46 8.61 19.33
C ALA A 97 -22.72 8.93 20.81
N ARG A 98 -23.72 8.26 21.36
CA ARG A 98 -24.04 8.34 22.79
C ARG A 98 -22.92 7.76 23.65
N GLU A 99 -22.82 8.20 24.89
CA GLU A 99 -21.93 7.57 25.88
C GLU A 99 -22.56 6.25 26.36
N ASN A 100 -21.77 5.16 26.33
CA ASN A 100 -22.17 3.80 26.72
C ASN A 100 -23.48 3.29 26.07
N PRO A 101 -23.58 3.30 24.73
CA PRO A 101 -24.80 2.89 24.03
C PRO A 101 -25.01 1.38 24.10
N SER A 102 -26.26 0.97 24.19
CA SER A 102 -26.66 -0.40 23.87
C SER A 102 -26.38 -0.70 22.39
N ILE A 103 -26.38 -1.99 22.01
CA ILE A 103 -26.15 -2.41 20.62
C ILE A 103 -27.15 -1.74 19.66
N TYR A 104 -28.41 -1.59 20.06
CA TYR A 104 -29.43 -0.95 19.24
C TYR A 104 -29.18 0.54 19.03
N GLU A 105 -28.70 1.23 20.05
CA GLU A 105 -28.33 2.65 19.97
C GLU A 105 -27.10 2.83 19.08
N SER A 106 -26.08 1.97 19.22
CA SER A 106 -24.91 1.97 18.33
C SER A 106 -25.29 1.78 16.87
N ILE A 107 -26.26 0.92 16.57
CA ILE A 107 -26.77 0.71 15.21
C ILE A 107 -27.49 1.97 14.71
N ALA A 108 -28.30 2.61 15.56
CA ALA A 108 -28.99 3.85 15.21
C ALA A 108 -27.99 4.98 14.91
N ASP A 109 -26.99 5.19 15.78
CA ASP A 109 -25.95 6.20 15.61
C ASP A 109 -25.15 5.95 14.31
N SER A 110 -24.81 4.69 14.04
CA SER A 110 -24.13 4.31 12.78
C SER A 110 -24.96 4.62 11.53
N ARG A 111 -26.29 4.44 11.59
CA ARG A 111 -27.19 4.77 10.46
C ARG A 111 -27.27 6.26 10.21
N ILE A 112 -27.25 7.09 11.24
CA ILE A 112 -27.25 8.56 11.11
C ILE A 112 -25.98 9.00 10.37
N GLU A 113 -24.82 8.54 10.82
CA GLU A 113 -23.54 8.85 10.17
C GLU A 113 -23.48 8.30 8.74
N GLN A 114 -23.99 7.09 8.49
CA GLN A 114 -24.09 6.55 7.14
C GLN A 114 -24.96 7.42 6.22
N HIS A 115 -26.10 7.90 6.72
CA HIS A 115 -26.99 8.77 5.95
C HIS A 115 -26.30 10.08 5.56
N SER A 116 -25.59 10.73 6.48
CA SER A 116 -24.80 11.93 6.19
C SER A 116 -23.70 11.69 5.14
N ASN A 117 -23.03 10.53 5.21
CA ASN A 117 -22.01 10.17 4.22
C ASN A 117 -22.59 9.89 2.82
N LEU A 118 -23.78 9.28 2.73
CA LEU A 118 -24.46 9.06 1.45
C LEU A 118 -24.84 10.38 0.78
N ILE A 119 -25.40 11.33 1.54
CA ILE A 119 -25.71 12.67 1.03
C ILE A 119 -24.43 13.35 0.51
N LEU A 120 -23.33 13.28 1.26
CA LEU A 120 -22.06 13.85 0.85
C LEU A 120 -21.54 13.18 -0.44
N ALA A 121 -21.64 11.85 -0.55
CA ALA A 121 -21.25 11.13 -1.75
C ALA A 121 -22.06 11.56 -2.98
N GLU A 122 -23.39 11.66 -2.86
CA GLU A 122 -24.27 12.15 -3.92
C GLU A 122 -23.92 13.59 -4.34
N GLN A 123 -23.64 14.47 -3.38
CA GLN A 123 -23.23 15.85 -3.67
C GLN A 123 -21.87 15.94 -4.39
N LEU A 124 -20.95 15.03 -4.07
CA LEU A 124 -19.65 14.92 -4.75
C LEU A 124 -19.84 14.40 -6.18
N GLU A 125 -20.66 13.36 -6.37
CA GLU A 125 -20.99 12.81 -7.69
C GLU A 125 -21.70 13.84 -8.57
N ALA A 126 -22.61 14.63 -8.01
CA ALA A 126 -23.27 15.74 -8.68
C ALA A 126 -22.37 16.97 -8.92
N GLY A 127 -21.14 16.97 -8.40
CA GLY A 127 -20.18 18.06 -8.54
C GLY A 127 -20.52 19.33 -7.75
N ILE A 128 -21.48 19.25 -6.82
CA ILE A 128 -21.92 20.37 -5.96
C ILE A 128 -20.81 20.72 -4.97
N VAL A 129 -20.20 19.68 -4.37
CA VAL A 129 -19.08 19.83 -3.44
C VAL A 129 -17.78 19.49 -4.18
N LYS A 130 -16.74 20.30 -3.98
CA LYS A 130 -15.39 20.03 -4.50
C LYS A 130 -14.42 19.82 -3.36
N THR A 131 -13.84 18.63 -3.27
CA THR A 131 -12.72 18.38 -2.35
C THR A 131 -11.43 18.88 -2.97
N ARG A 132 -10.81 19.90 -2.38
CA ARG A 132 -9.49 20.37 -2.80
C ARG A 132 -8.40 19.57 -2.09
N LYS A 133 -7.60 18.80 -2.83
CA LYS A 133 -6.35 18.26 -2.29
C LYS A 133 -5.32 19.39 -2.25
N ARG A 134 -4.40 19.34 -1.29
CA ARG A 134 -3.28 20.30 -1.26
C ARG A 134 -2.33 19.96 -2.40
N ILE A 135 -1.91 20.99 -3.16
CA ILE A 135 -1.03 20.85 -4.34
C ILE A 135 0.20 19.98 -4.04
N LYS A 136 0.85 20.17 -2.88
CA LYS A 136 2.01 19.36 -2.48
C LYS A 136 1.75 17.83 -2.50
N TYR A 137 0.53 17.40 -2.20
CA TYR A 137 0.17 15.99 -2.18
C TYR A 137 -0.15 15.45 -3.57
N GLU A 138 -0.70 16.30 -4.45
CA GLU A 138 -0.93 15.99 -5.86
C GLU A 138 0.41 15.82 -6.58
N MET A 139 1.31 16.81 -6.44
CA MET A 139 2.67 16.72 -6.98
C MET A 139 3.42 15.46 -6.51
N LEU A 140 3.30 15.13 -5.22
CA LEU A 140 3.93 13.92 -4.69
C LEU A 140 3.32 12.64 -5.28
N ASN A 141 2.01 12.61 -5.53
CA ASN A 141 1.36 11.47 -6.20
C ASN A 141 1.84 11.34 -7.65
N GLU A 142 1.93 12.44 -8.39
CA GLU A 142 2.45 12.46 -9.76
C GLU A 142 3.89 11.94 -9.81
N GLN A 143 4.74 12.38 -8.88
CA GLN A 143 6.12 11.90 -8.77
C GLN A 143 6.19 10.40 -8.47
N LEU A 144 5.32 9.89 -7.60
CA LEU A 144 5.24 8.45 -7.31
C LEU A 144 4.77 7.66 -8.54
N GLN A 145 3.78 8.15 -9.27
CA GLN A 145 3.32 7.53 -10.52
C GLN A 145 4.42 7.47 -11.57
N GLN A 146 5.13 8.59 -11.76
CA GLN A 146 6.27 8.65 -12.69
C GLN A 146 7.38 7.70 -12.27
N LEU A 147 7.68 7.59 -10.97
CA LEU A 147 8.68 6.65 -10.50
C LEU A 147 8.25 5.21 -10.80
N ALA A 148 7.00 4.87 -10.47
CA ALA A 148 6.41 3.55 -10.68
C ALA A 148 6.41 3.14 -12.17
N SER A 149 6.01 4.03 -13.07
CA SER A 149 5.96 3.75 -14.51
C SER A 149 7.36 3.54 -15.11
N ASN A 150 8.36 4.23 -14.55
CA ASN A 150 9.74 4.15 -14.99
C ASN A 150 10.56 3.01 -14.36
N PHE A 151 9.93 2.07 -13.65
CA PHE A 151 10.63 0.99 -12.94
C PHE A 151 11.58 0.17 -13.82
N TYR A 152 11.17 -0.19 -15.04
CA TYR A 152 12.00 -0.96 -15.97
C TYR A 152 12.90 -0.08 -16.85
N LEU A 153 12.67 1.23 -16.87
CA LEU A 153 13.39 2.17 -17.74
C LEU A 153 14.60 2.77 -17.02
N LEU A 154 14.52 2.94 -15.70
CA LEU A 154 15.59 3.52 -14.92
C LEU A 154 16.57 2.44 -14.44
N PRO A 155 17.89 2.70 -14.52
CA PRO A 155 18.88 1.93 -13.78
C PRO A 155 18.51 1.83 -12.30
N ARG A 156 18.75 0.67 -11.67
CA ARG A 156 18.29 0.41 -10.30
C ARG A 156 18.83 1.41 -9.29
N ASP A 157 20.09 1.83 -9.43
CA ASP A 157 20.71 2.82 -8.56
C ASP A 157 20.00 4.19 -8.65
N ILE A 158 19.65 4.63 -9.86
CA ILE A 158 18.92 5.88 -10.08
C ILE A 158 17.49 5.75 -9.54
N TYR A 159 16.83 4.62 -9.78
CA TYR A 159 15.49 4.35 -9.27
C TYR A 159 15.46 4.45 -7.73
N PHE A 160 16.36 3.75 -7.04
CA PHE A 160 16.40 3.76 -5.57
C PHE A 160 16.81 5.12 -5.01
N LYS A 161 17.71 5.86 -5.66
CA LYS A 161 18.02 7.26 -5.25
C LYS A 161 16.78 8.16 -5.32
N ARG A 162 15.98 8.05 -6.38
CA ARG A 162 14.73 8.82 -6.52
C ARG A 162 13.67 8.37 -5.51
N ALA A 163 13.51 7.07 -5.30
CA ALA A 163 12.62 6.53 -4.29
C ALA A 163 12.98 7.08 -2.89
N ARG A 164 14.27 7.01 -2.53
CA ARG A 164 14.80 7.55 -1.28
C ARG A 164 14.43 9.02 -1.08
N ALA A 165 14.68 9.85 -2.10
CA ALA A 165 14.38 11.28 -2.05
C ALA A 165 12.88 11.58 -1.83
N LEU A 166 11.98 10.74 -2.37
CA LEU A 166 10.53 10.92 -2.22
C LEU A 166 10.01 10.47 -0.85
N PHE A 167 10.61 9.42 -0.28
CA PHE A 167 10.18 8.87 1.01
C PHE A 167 10.90 9.47 2.22
N ASN A 168 11.85 10.40 2.02
CA ASN A 168 12.63 11.05 3.09
C ASN A 168 13.36 10.06 4.03
N PHE A 169 13.96 9.01 3.47
CA PHE A 169 14.88 8.10 4.20
C PHE A 169 16.35 8.39 3.83
#